data_AF-A0A7S2KW51-F1
#
_entry.id   AF-A0A7S2KW51-F1
#
_cell.length_a   1.000
_cell.length_b   1.000
_cell.length_c   1.000
_cell.angle_alpha   90.00
_cell.angle_beta   90.00
_cell.angle_gamma   90.00
#
_symmetry.space_group_name_H-M   'P 1'
#
loop_
_entity.id
_entity.type
_entity.pdbx_description
1 polymer ?
#
loop_
_entity_poly.entity_id
_entity_poly.type
_entity_poly.pdbx_seq_one_letter_code
_entity_poly.pdbx_strand_id
1 'polypeptide(L)'
;MARKFLQLDNHDVVAAVQSLYFDQIRPFGRVVLKRLRERAAAQAAMKQGLRVGNIDPDSVPRIDPKRLRKVCESIRAMVIFPEEGREYSVRMTSLPDMFVDIVSPVDVYAPEMWMALASYLCSAEGDALCLHGGRYECAKALAAKHIPCLEGRSLGQLCHIVQLAISQKRLLGYMGGHLVPYRYSEEHAKERCASTQQPAAQSALPFASIEAAREG
;
A
#
# COMPACT_ATOMS: atom_id res chain seq x y z
N MET A 1 -9.14 29.52 -10.29
CA MET A 1 -7.93 29.42 -9.45
C MET A 1 -6.96 28.43 -10.10
N ALA A 2 -5.74 28.85 -10.44
CA ALA A 2 -4.73 27.94 -10.96
C ALA A 2 -4.32 26.95 -9.85
N ARG A 3 -4.42 25.64 -10.11
CA ARG A 3 -3.90 24.61 -9.20
C ARG A 3 -2.39 24.81 -9.08
N LYS A 4 -1.88 25.20 -7.90
CA LYS A 4 -0.44 25.20 -7.62
C LYS A 4 0.02 23.74 -7.66
N PHE A 5 0.87 23.40 -8.63
CA PHE A 5 1.56 22.12 -8.68
C PHE A 5 2.86 22.21 -7.88
N LEU A 6 3.25 21.11 -7.23
CA LEU A 6 4.56 21.01 -6.62
C LEU A 6 5.64 21.11 -7.71
N GLN A 7 6.67 21.92 -7.50
CA GLN A 7 7.82 21.96 -8.39
C GLN A 7 8.65 20.69 -8.22
N LEU A 8 8.99 20.05 -9.34
CA LEU A 8 9.86 18.89 -9.35
C LEU A 8 11.30 19.34 -9.51
N ASP A 9 12.14 18.92 -8.58
CA ASP A 9 13.59 19.01 -8.67
C ASP A 9 14.19 17.64 -9.01
N ASN A 10 15.30 17.63 -9.77
CA ASN A 10 15.93 16.40 -10.22
C ASN A 10 16.45 15.57 -9.05
N HIS A 11 17.01 16.22 -8.01
CA HIS A 11 17.52 15.52 -6.84
C HIS A 11 16.37 14.86 -6.06
N ASP A 12 15.22 15.52 -5.92
CA ASP A 12 14.05 14.94 -5.26
C ASP A 12 13.51 13.71 -6.00
N VAL A 13 13.49 13.73 -7.34
CA VAL A 13 13.08 12.56 -8.15
C VAL A 13 14.06 11.40 -7.99
N VAL A 14 15.38 11.68 -8.06
CA VAL A 14 16.42 10.66 -7.83
C VAL A 14 16.27 10.03 -6.45
N ALA A 15 16.16 10.84 -5.41
CA ALA A 15 16.03 10.36 -4.05
C ALA A 15 14.72 9.57 -3.83
N ALA A 16 13.62 9.95 -4.50
CA ALA A 16 12.37 9.19 -4.46
C ALA A 16 12.52 7.81 -5.12
N VAL A 17 13.11 7.73 -6.31
CA VAL A 17 13.36 6.45 -7.00
C VAL A 17 14.31 5.57 -6.19
N GLN A 18 15.42 6.12 -5.68
CA GLN A 18 16.34 5.38 -4.82
C GLN A 18 15.67 4.83 -3.55
N SER A 19 14.79 5.61 -2.92
CA SER A 19 14.04 5.12 -1.76
C SER A 19 13.11 3.95 -2.10
N LEU A 20 12.55 3.92 -3.31
CA LEU A 20 11.74 2.80 -3.78
C LEU A 20 12.60 1.55 -4.06
N TYR A 21 13.83 1.72 -4.55
CA TYR A 21 14.80 0.63 -4.66
C TYR A 21 15.15 0.03 -3.29
N PHE A 22 15.41 0.88 -2.29
CA PHE A 22 15.67 0.42 -0.92
C PHE A 22 14.47 -0.36 -0.36
N ASP A 23 13.27 0.14 -0.62
CA ASP A 23 12.03 -0.53 -0.25
C ASP A 23 11.73 -1.78 -1.10
N GLN A 24 12.52 -2.09 -2.13
CA GLN A 24 12.27 -3.17 -3.09
C GLN A 24 10.89 -3.05 -3.78
N ILE A 25 10.42 -1.82 -3.97
CA ILE A 25 9.15 -1.51 -4.65
C ILE A 25 9.47 -1.02 -6.06
N ARG A 26 8.83 -1.62 -7.07
CA ARG A 26 9.03 -1.21 -8.46
C ARG A 26 8.58 0.27 -8.66
N PRO A 27 9.44 1.16 -9.18
CA PRO A 27 9.13 2.58 -9.32
C PRO A 27 8.23 2.89 -10.53
N PHE A 28 6.99 2.40 -10.50
CA PHE A 28 5.97 2.81 -11.47
C PHE A 28 5.69 4.31 -11.36
N GLY A 29 5.32 4.97 -12.46
CA GLY A 29 5.03 6.41 -12.47
C GLY A 29 4.08 6.84 -11.34
N ARG A 30 2.98 6.10 -11.14
CA ARG A 30 2.04 6.33 -10.02
C ARG A 30 2.66 6.18 -8.63
N VAL A 31 3.59 5.24 -8.46
CA VAL A 31 4.27 4.96 -7.18
C VAL A 31 5.30 6.05 -6.89
N VAL A 32 6.04 6.50 -7.92
CA VAL A 32 6.99 7.62 -7.80
C VAL A 32 6.26 8.91 -7.42
N LEU A 33 5.10 9.21 -8.05
CA LEU A 33 4.27 10.35 -7.67
C LEU A 33 3.85 10.29 -6.20
N LYS A 34 3.38 9.12 -5.75
CA LYS A 34 3.00 8.91 -4.35
C LYS A 34 4.19 9.14 -3.43
N ARG A 35 5.35 8.53 -3.72
CA ARG A 35 6.56 8.66 -2.92
C ARG A 35 7.06 10.10 -2.83
N LEU A 36 7.01 10.85 -3.93
CA LEU A 36 7.38 12.26 -3.95
C LEU A 36 6.51 13.10 -3.02
N ARG A 37 5.19 12.83 -2.99
CA ARG A 37 4.27 13.52 -2.06
C ARG A 37 4.55 13.17 -0.61
N GLU A 38 4.81 11.89 -0.30
CA GLU A 38 5.20 11.46 1.05
C GLU A 38 6.49 12.15 1.52
N ARG A 39 7.49 12.23 0.63
CA ARG A 39 8.77 12.91 0.93
C ARG A 39 8.58 14.41 1.14
N ALA A 40 7.78 15.05 0.29
CA ALA A 40 7.46 16.47 0.44
C ALA A 40 6.69 16.75 1.74
N ALA A 41 5.76 15.88 2.14
CA ALA A 41 5.07 15.97 3.43
C ALA A 41 6.04 15.81 4.61
N ALA A 42 6.94 14.84 4.55
CA ALA A 42 7.97 14.64 5.55
C ALA A 42 8.90 15.86 5.68
N GLN A 43 9.37 16.42 4.57
CA GLN A 43 10.18 17.63 4.55
C GLN A 43 9.42 18.84 5.12
N ALA A 44 8.13 18.99 4.78
CA ALA A 44 7.30 20.06 5.34
C ALA A 44 7.11 19.91 6.86
N ALA A 45 6.92 18.69 7.35
CA ALA A 45 6.79 18.41 8.78
C ALA A 45 8.08 18.78 9.52
N MET A 46 9.24 18.35 9.00
CA MET A 46 10.55 18.69 9.56
C MET A 46 10.80 20.20 9.61
N LYS A 47 10.45 20.94 8.54
CA LYS A 47 10.58 22.41 8.52
C LYS A 47 9.71 23.12 9.56
N GLN A 48 8.60 22.51 9.97
CA GLN A 48 7.71 23.00 11.01
C GLN A 48 8.06 22.46 12.41
N GLY A 49 9.16 21.70 12.55
CA GLY A 49 9.52 21.06 13.82
C GLY A 49 8.57 19.94 14.24
N LEU A 50 7.75 19.43 13.32
CA LEU A 50 6.82 18.33 13.56
C LEU A 50 7.47 16.97 13.28
N ARG A 51 6.93 15.91 13.90
CA ARG A 51 7.35 14.54 13.61
C ARG A 51 6.94 14.14 12.18
N VAL A 52 7.77 13.31 11.55
CA VAL A 52 7.45 12.71 10.24
C VAL A 52 6.16 11.91 10.35
N GLY A 53 5.23 12.14 9.42
CA GLY A 53 3.88 11.56 9.45
C GLY A 53 2.80 12.49 10.02
N ASN A 54 3.16 13.63 10.62
CA ASN A 54 2.16 14.60 11.12
C ASN A 54 1.49 15.42 10.01
N ILE A 55 2.09 15.49 8.82
CA ILE A 55 1.49 16.13 7.65
C ILE A 55 1.00 15.04 6.72
N ASP A 56 -0.29 15.10 6.38
CA ASP A 56 -0.91 14.20 5.43
C ASP A 56 -0.31 14.43 4.01
N PRO A 57 0.25 13.40 3.37
CA PRO A 57 0.69 13.48 1.97
C PRO A 57 -0.40 13.99 1.03
N ASP A 58 -1.68 13.76 1.35
CA ASP A 58 -2.79 14.24 0.54
C ASP A 58 -3.05 15.75 0.64
N SER A 59 -2.58 16.40 1.71
CA SER A 59 -2.62 17.87 1.83
C SER A 59 -1.50 18.57 1.05
N VAL A 60 -0.48 17.84 0.60
CA VAL A 60 0.61 18.39 -0.22
C VAL A 60 0.14 18.62 -1.66
N PRO A 61 0.52 19.73 -2.32
CA PRO A 61 0.20 19.98 -3.72
C PRO A 61 0.50 18.80 -4.64
N ARG A 62 -0.40 18.55 -5.60
CA ARG A 62 -0.22 17.47 -6.58
C ARG A 62 0.93 17.76 -7.54
N ILE A 63 1.49 16.70 -8.09
CA ILE A 63 2.51 16.74 -9.14
C ILE A 63 1.82 16.38 -10.47
N ASP A 64 2.16 17.08 -11.55
CA ASP A 64 1.69 16.74 -12.88
C ASP A 64 2.36 15.44 -13.37
N PRO A 65 1.60 14.35 -13.64
CA PRO A 65 2.15 13.08 -14.13
C PRO A 65 2.92 13.22 -15.45
N LYS A 66 2.50 14.12 -16.36
CA LYS A 66 3.19 14.34 -17.63
C LYS A 66 4.55 14.99 -17.42
N ARG A 67 4.65 15.88 -16.42
CA ARG A 67 5.91 16.53 -16.06
C ARG A 67 6.88 15.56 -15.42
N LEU A 68 6.40 14.65 -14.56
CA LEU A 68 7.26 13.63 -13.94
C LEU A 68 8.00 12.81 -15.00
N ARG A 69 7.29 12.29 -16.01
CA ARG A 69 7.90 11.49 -17.07
C ARG A 69 9.03 12.26 -17.77
N LYS A 70 8.77 13.50 -18.20
CA LYS A 70 9.77 14.35 -18.87
C LYS A 70 11.01 14.60 -18.00
N VAL A 71 10.81 14.81 -16.69
CA VAL A 71 11.92 14.99 -15.75
C VAL A 71 12.76 13.71 -15.66
N CYS A 72 12.12 12.54 -15.51
CA CYS A 72 12.82 11.26 -15.50
C CYS A 72 13.61 11.01 -16.80
N GLU A 73 13.05 11.34 -17.97
CA GLU A 73 13.73 11.23 -19.27
C GLU A 73 14.98 12.13 -19.39
N SER A 74 15.00 13.25 -18.66
CA SER A 74 16.14 14.17 -18.66
C SER A 74 17.31 13.74 -17.74
N ILE A 75 17.07 12.78 -16.84
CA ILE A 75 18.05 12.33 -15.84
C ILE A 75 18.85 11.16 -16.41
N ARG A 76 20.15 11.36 -16.68
CA ARG A 76 21.05 10.34 -17.28
C ARG A 76 21.20 9.05 -16.46
N ALA A 77 20.98 9.12 -15.14
CA ALA A 77 21.08 7.97 -14.25
C ALA A 77 19.83 7.08 -14.28
N MET A 78 18.81 7.42 -15.06
CA MET A 78 17.53 6.74 -15.12
C MET A 78 17.18 6.32 -16.54
N VAL A 79 16.42 5.23 -16.65
CA VAL A 79 15.82 4.75 -17.88
C VAL A 79 14.34 4.50 -17.63
N ILE A 80 13.51 4.88 -18.61
CA ILE A 80 12.07 4.61 -18.58
C ILE A 80 11.78 3.34 -19.35
N PHE A 81 11.07 2.43 -18.70
CA PHE A 81 10.57 1.20 -19.31
C PHE A 81 9.05 1.30 -19.49
N PRO A 82 8.52 1.04 -20.69
CA PRO A 82 7.08 0.92 -20.88
C PRO A 82 6.56 -0.30 -20.11
N GLU A 83 5.39 -0.15 -19.51
CA GLU A 83 4.70 -1.23 -18.78
C GLU A 83 3.28 -1.36 -19.39
N GLU A 84 2.47 -2.29 -18.87
CA GLU A 84 1.13 -2.52 -19.40
C GLU A 84 0.25 -1.26 -19.39
N GLY A 85 -0.49 -1.05 -20.49
CA GLY A 85 -1.40 0.08 -20.66
C GLY A 85 -0.67 1.41 -20.83
N ARG A 86 -1.00 2.39 -19.98
CA ARG A 86 -0.41 3.75 -19.98
C ARG A 86 0.65 3.94 -18.89
N GLU A 87 1.05 2.86 -18.23
CA GLU A 87 2.01 2.90 -17.13
C GLU A 87 3.45 2.79 -17.64
N TYR A 88 4.38 3.25 -16.83
CA TYR A 88 5.81 3.08 -17.06
C TYR A 88 6.53 2.86 -15.72
N SER A 89 7.71 2.25 -15.76
CA SER A 89 8.61 2.18 -14.61
C SER A 89 9.88 2.99 -14.86
N VAL A 90 10.41 3.60 -13.80
CA VAL A 90 11.68 4.33 -13.80
C VAL A 90 12.72 3.46 -13.13
N ARG A 91 13.81 3.12 -13.83
CA ARG A 91 14.87 2.25 -13.33
C ARG A 91 16.21 2.96 -13.33
N MET A 92 17.05 2.65 -12.35
CA MET A 92 18.39 3.24 -12.22
C MET A 92 19.36 2.49 -13.13
N THR A 93 20.20 3.20 -13.90
CA THR A 93 21.15 2.58 -14.84
C THR A 93 22.23 1.74 -14.14
N SER A 94 22.57 2.10 -12.90
CA SER A 94 23.67 1.50 -12.15
C SER A 94 23.24 0.45 -11.12
N LEU A 95 21.94 0.14 -11.00
CA LEU A 95 21.42 -0.78 -9.99
C LEU A 95 20.59 -1.89 -10.64
N PRO A 96 20.75 -3.16 -10.20
CA PRO A 96 19.91 -4.24 -10.66
C PRO A 96 18.48 -4.11 -10.11
N ASP A 97 17.52 -4.66 -10.85
CA ASP A 97 16.14 -4.74 -10.41
C ASP A 97 16.01 -5.83 -9.33
N MET A 98 15.85 -5.40 -8.08
CA MET A 98 15.65 -6.28 -6.92
C MET A 98 14.27 -6.06 -6.29
N PHE A 99 13.25 -5.91 -7.13
CA PHE A 99 11.89 -5.61 -6.68
C PHE A 99 11.13 -6.87 -6.29
N VAL A 100 10.37 -6.77 -5.21
CA VAL A 100 9.44 -7.83 -4.78
C VAL A 100 8.20 -7.82 -5.67
N ASP A 101 7.81 -8.99 -6.17
CA ASP A 101 6.49 -9.16 -6.76
C ASP A 101 5.44 -9.28 -5.64
N ILE A 102 4.80 -8.15 -5.34
CA ILE A 102 3.84 -8.03 -4.24
C ILE A 102 2.59 -8.92 -4.45
N VAL A 103 2.24 -9.25 -5.68
CA VAL A 103 1.03 -10.04 -5.98
C VAL A 103 1.32 -11.53 -6.16
N SER A 104 2.59 -11.94 -6.08
CA SER A 104 2.99 -13.33 -6.14
C SER A 104 2.26 -14.14 -5.06
N PRO A 105 1.74 -15.34 -5.39
CA PRO A 105 1.19 -16.25 -4.39
C PRO A 105 2.28 -17.08 -3.69
N VAL A 106 3.56 -16.93 -4.06
CA VAL A 106 4.64 -17.78 -3.53
C VAL A 106 5.03 -17.30 -2.14
N ASP A 107 4.73 -18.11 -1.13
CA ASP A 107 5.19 -17.86 0.24
C ASP A 107 6.65 -18.27 0.42
N VAL A 108 7.52 -17.26 0.54
CA VAL A 108 8.96 -17.41 0.77
C VAL A 108 9.35 -17.19 2.24
N TYR A 109 8.37 -16.99 3.12
CA TYR A 109 8.62 -16.65 4.52
C TYR A 109 8.53 -17.88 5.42
N ALA A 110 9.37 -17.90 6.45
CA ALA A 110 9.43 -19.02 7.38
C ALA A 110 8.12 -19.18 8.17
N PRO A 111 7.65 -20.42 8.45
CA PRO A 111 6.44 -20.67 9.24
C PRO A 111 6.44 -19.97 10.60
N GLU A 112 7.61 -19.83 11.24
CA GLU A 112 7.80 -19.20 12.54
C GLU A 112 7.45 -17.71 12.51
N MET A 113 7.75 -17.03 11.38
CA MET A 113 7.36 -15.64 11.19
C MET A 113 5.84 -15.50 11.20
N TRP A 114 5.13 -16.40 10.50
CA TRP A 114 3.68 -16.40 10.44
C TRP A 114 3.04 -16.69 11.80
N MET A 115 3.57 -17.66 12.56
CA MET A 115 3.10 -17.93 13.91
C MET A 115 3.27 -16.71 14.83
N ALA A 116 4.43 -16.06 14.78
CA ALA A 116 4.69 -14.86 15.56
C ALA A 116 3.79 -13.69 15.14
N LEU A 117 3.58 -13.49 13.83
CA LEU A 117 2.69 -12.46 13.32
C LEU A 117 1.24 -12.72 13.73
N ALA A 118 0.78 -13.97 13.66
CA ALA A 118 -0.55 -14.35 14.12
C ALA A 118 -0.73 -14.07 15.63
N SER A 119 0.28 -14.41 16.44
CA SER A 119 0.29 -14.11 17.87
C SER A 119 0.20 -12.61 18.14
N TYR A 120 0.99 -11.80 17.43
CA TYR A 120 0.93 -10.33 17.53
C TYR A 120 -0.45 -9.80 17.13
N LEU A 121 -1.02 -10.26 16.03
CA LEU A 121 -2.35 -9.84 15.59
C LEU A 121 -3.46 -10.30 16.56
N CYS A 122 -3.20 -11.27 17.43
CA CYS A 122 -4.09 -11.71 18.52
C CYS A 122 -3.86 -10.99 19.85
N SER A 123 -2.86 -10.13 19.97
CA SER A 123 -2.60 -9.35 21.18
C SER A 123 -3.40 -8.05 21.21
N ALA A 124 -3.41 -7.38 22.36
CA ALA A 124 -4.05 -6.08 22.53
C ALA A 124 -3.43 -5.00 21.61
N GLU A 125 -2.14 -5.10 21.31
CA GLU A 125 -1.44 -4.24 20.35
C GLU A 125 -1.91 -4.49 18.91
N GLY A 126 -2.22 -5.75 18.58
CA GLY A 126 -2.85 -6.14 17.33
C GLY A 126 -4.28 -5.61 17.19
N ASP A 127 -5.04 -5.58 18.28
CA ASP A 127 -6.41 -5.01 18.30
C ASP A 127 -6.41 -3.50 18.10
N ALA A 128 -5.42 -2.80 18.65
CA ALA A 128 -5.24 -1.37 18.47
C ALA A 128 -4.68 -0.99 17.08
N LEU A 129 -4.43 -1.98 16.21
CA LEU A 129 -3.83 -1.77 14.89
C LEU A 129 -4.87 -1.20 13.92
N CYS A 130 -4.84 0.12 13.73
CA CYS A 130 -5.74 0.79 12.80
C CYS A 130 -5.15 0.80 11.37
N LEU A 131 -5.41 -0.26 10.61
CA LEU A 131 -4.90 -0.45 9.25
C LEU A 131 -5.83 0.23 8.22
N HIS A 132 -5.79 1.56 8.19
CA HIS A 132 -6.51 2.31 7.17
C HIS A 132 -5.84 2.19 5.80
N GLY A 133 -6.66 2.15 4.76
CA GLY A 133 -6.20 2.18 3.37
C GLY A 133 -5.81 0.81 2.81
N GLY A 134 -5.08 0.83 1.70
CA GLY A 134 -4.67 -0.39 0.99
C GLY A 134 -3.43 -1.06 1.57
N ARG A 135 -2.99 -2.15 0.93
CA ARG A 135 -1.83 -2.98 1.33
C ARG A 135 -0.58 -2.18 1.72
N TYR A 136 -0.29 -1.12 0.97
CA TYR A 136 0.89 -0.29 1.20
C TYR A 136 0.82 0.53 2.49
N GLU A 137 -0.35 1.10 2.83
CA GLU A 137 -0.49 1.81 4.11
C GLU A 137 -0.48 0.83 5.28
N CYS A 138 -1.07 -0.35 5.11
CA CYS A 138 -0.97 -1.44 6.07
C CYS A 138 0.49 -1.86 6.31
N ALA A 139 1.27 -2.05 5.24
CA ALA A 139 2.69 -2.37 5.34
C ALA A 139 3.49 -1.28 6.09
N LYS A 140 3.20 0.01 5.84
CA LYS A 140 3.80 1.13 6.59
C LYS A 140 3.40 1.12 8.06
N ALA A 141 2.14 0.83 8.37
CA ALA A 141 1.66 0.74 9.75
C ALA A 141 2.34 -0.41 10.50
N LEU A 142 2.51 -1.58 9.87
CA LEU A 142 3.26 -2.70 10.43
C LEU A 142 4.74 -2.35 10.65
N ALA A 143 5.38 -1.69 9.68
CA ALA A 143 6.76 -1.23 9.81
C ALA A 143 6.95 -0.28 11.01
N ALA A 144 6.02 0.65 11.22
CA ALA A 144 6.08 1.63 12.30
C ALA A 144 5.89 1.01 13.71
N LYS A 145 5.37 -0.22 13.80
CA LYS A 145 5.21 -0.95 15.06
C LYS A 145 6.45 -1.71 15.50
N HIS A 146 7.48 -1.79 14.64
CA HIS A 146 8.73 -2.50 14.94
C HIS A 146 8.51 -3.93 15.47
N ILE A 147 7.60 -4.66 14.82
CA ILE A 147 7.23 -6.03 15.22
C ILE A 147 8.46 -6.94 15.02
N PRO A 148 8.95 -7.66 16.06
CA PRO A 148 10.21 -8.39 15.98
C PRO A 148 10.28 -9.40 14.82
N CYS A 149 9.20 -10.13 14.53
CA CYS A 149 9.20 -11.11 13.44
C CYS A 149 9.26 -10.49 12.03
N LEU A 150 9.06 -9.18 11.92
CA LEU A 150 9.13 -8.40 10.69
C LEU A 150 10.39 -7.52 10.61
N GLU A 151 11.30 -7.63 11.57
CA GLU A 151 12.52 -6.83 11.60
C GLU A 151 13.40 -7.11 10.37
N GLY A 152 14.03 -6.05 9.84
CA GLY A 152 14.87 -6.13 8.66
C GLY A 152 14.12 -6.34 7.33
N ARG A 153 12.79 -6.40 7.33
CA ARG A 153 12.00 -6.52 6.10
C ARG A 153 11.87 -5.18 5.38
N SER A 154 12.08 -5.19 4.07
CA SER A 154 11.83 -4.03 3.22
C SER A 154 10.32 -3.74 3.14
N LEU A 155 9.92 -2.51 2.79
CA LEU A 155 8.51 -2.18 2.65
C LEU A 155 7.82 -3.01 1.56
N GLY A 156 8.52 -3.37 0.48
CA GLY A 156 8.05 -4.27 -0.57
C GLY A 156 7.81 -5.69 -0.05
N GLN A 157 8.72 -6.21 0.79
CA GLN A 157 8.50 -7.49 1.48
C GLN A 157 7.29 -7.42 2.43
N LEU A 158 7.12 -6.32 3.17
CA LEU A 158 5.95 -6.13 4.03
C LEU A 158 4.65 -6.07 3.21
N CYS A 159 4.65 -5.42 2.04
CA CYS A 159 3.49 -5.41 1.15
C CYS A 159 3.12 -6.83 0.67
N HIS A 160 4.12 -7.66 0.36
CA HIS A 160 3.91 -9.05 -0.02
C HIS A 160 3.42 -9.91 1.16
N ILE A 161 3.98 -9.73 2.36
CA ILE A 161 3.48 -10.36 3.60
C ILE A 161 2.01 -10.00 3.82
N VAL A 162 1.63 -8.72 3.68
CA VAL A 162 0.23 -8.29 3.80
C VAL A 162 -0.64 -8.96 2.74
N GLN A 163 -0.18 -9.06 1.49
CA GLN A 163 -0.92 -9.75 0.42
C GLN A 163 -1.19 -11.21 0.80
N LEU A 164 -0.17 -11.97 1.23
CA LEU A 164 -0.32 -13.38 1.64
C LEU A 164 -1.16 -13.52 2.93
N ALA A 165 -1.03 -12.58 3.86
CA ALA A 165 -1.82 -12.54 5.09
C ALA A 165 -3.32 -12.43 4.81
N ILE A 166 -3.69 -11.71 3.74
CA ILE A 166 -5.07 -11.57 3.26
C ILE A 166 -5.48 -12.81 2.45
N SER A 167 -4.69 -13.20 1.45
CA SER A 167 -5.14 -14.17 0.44
C SER A 167 -5.01 -15.64 0.83
N GLN A 168 -4.04 -15.99 1.67
CA GLN A 168 -3.70 -17.39 1.97
C GLN A 168 -3.69 -17.71 3.46
N LYS A 169 -3.15 -16.82 4.30
CA LYS A 169 -2.95 -17.10 5.72
C LYS A 169 -4.17 -16.78 6.58
N ARG A 170 -5.15 -16.03 6.05
CA ARG A 170 -6.35 -15.58 6.78
C ARG A 170 -5.97 -14.93 8.13
N LEU A 171 -4.93 -14.10 8.12
CA LEU A 171 -4.50 -13.32 9.28
C LEU A 171 -5.08 -11.91 9.25
N LEU A 172 -5.29 -11.38 8.06
CA LEU A 172 -5.92 -10.09 7.81
C LEU A 172 -7.14 -10.28 6.90
N GLY A 173 -8.14 -9.44 7.04
CA GLY A 173 -9.31 -9.39 6.16
C GLY A 173 -9.87 -7.98 6.10
N TYR A 174 -10.94 -7.79 5.33
CA TYR A 174 -11.59 -6.49 5.18
C TYR A 174 -12.84 -6.35 6.05
N MET A 175 -13.03 -5.16 6.62
CA MET A 175 -14.26 -4.72 7.26
C MET A 175 -14.52 -3.26 6.88
N GLY A 176 -15.63 -2.97 6.20
CA GLY A 176 -15.97 -1.61 5.78
C GLY A 176 -14.91 -0.95 4.87
N GLY A 177 -14.20 -1.75 4.06
CA GLY A 177 -13.12 -1.29 3.19
C GLY A 177 -11.76 -1.05 3.87
N HIS A 178 -11.65 -1.32 5.17
CA HIS A 178 -10.40 -1.24 5.94
C HIS A 178 -9.83 -2.63 6.22
N LEU A 179 -8.50 -2.73 6.33
CA LEU A 179 -7.87 -3.97 6.75
C LEU A 179 -7.98 -4.10 8.27
N VAL A 180 -8.28 -5.31 8.73
CA VAL A 180 -8.39 -5.66 10.15
C VAL A 180 -7.86 -7.07 10.39
N PRO A 181 -7.48 -7.41 11.64
CA PRO A 181 -7.26 -8.80 12.00
C PRO A 181 -8.44 -9.68 11.56
N TYR A 182 -8.14 -10.86 11.00
CA TYR A 182 -9.14 -11.67 10.29
C TYR A 182 -10.41 -11.96 11.12
N ARG A 183 -10.26 -12.14 12.44
CA ARG A 183 -11.38 -12.36 13.38
C ARG A 183 -12.46 -11.27 13.37
N TYR A 184 -12.12 -10.05 12.93
CA TYR A 184 -13.04 -8.91 12.81
C TYR A 184 -13.52 -8.68 11.37
N SER A 185 -13.04 -9.46 10.41
CA SER A 185 -13.38 -9.26 9.00
C SER A 185 -14.78 -9.75 8.65
N GLU A 186 -15.35 -9.17 7.60
CA GLU A 186 -16.63 -9.59 7.02
C GLU A 186 -16.57 -11.04 6.52
N GLU A 187 -15.41 -11.48 6.03
CA GLU A 187 -15.23 -12.85 5.55
C GLU A 187 -15.32 -13.86 6.69
N HIS A 188 -14.70 -13.57 7.84
CA HIS A 188 -14.81 -14.39 9.04
C HIS A 188 -16.25 -14.41 9.57
N ALA A 189 -16.97 -13.29 9.54
CA ALA A 189 -18.38 -13.25 9.91
C ALA A 189 -19.24 -14.16 9.00
N LYS A 190 -19.00 -14.12 7.69
CA LYS A 190 -19.67 -14.99 6.70
C LYS A 190 -19.37 -16.46 6.93
N GLU A 191 -18.10 -16.82 7.19
CA GLU A 191 -17.69 -18.18 7.49
C GLU A 191 -18.40 -18.72 8.74
N ARG A 192 -18.43 -17.93 9.83
CA ARG A 192 -19.16 -18.29 11.05
C ARG A 192 -20.64 -18.52 10.80
N CYS A 193 -21.30 -17.59 10.11
CA CYS A 193 -22.72 -17.72 9.75
C CYS A 193 -22.99 -18.98 8.91
N ALA A 194 -22.14 -19.26 7.93
CA ALA A 194 -22.25 -20.46 7.09
C ALA A 194 -22.09 -21.74 7.92
N SER A 195 -21.11 -21.79 8.82
CA SER A 195 -20.92 -22.93 9.74
C SER A 195 -22.08 -23.13 10.71
N THR A 196 -22.80 -22.07 11.09
CA THR A 196 -23.97 -22.13 11.98
C THR A 196 -25.31 -22.21 11.22
N GLN A 197 -25.31 -22.35 9.89
CA GLN A 197 -26.50 -22.28 9.02
C GLN A 197 -27.39 -21.05 9.26
N GLN A 198 -26.77 -19.92 9.64
CA GLN A 198 -27.48 -18.66 9.82
C GLN A 198 -27.27 -17.76 8.59
N PRO A 199 -28.27 -16.98 8.18
CA PRO A 199 -28.07 -16.00 7.12
C PRO A 199 -27.06 -14.94 7.58
N ALA A 200 -25.98 -14.76 6.82
CA ALA A 200 -25.10 -13.60 6.98
C ALA A 200 -25.91 -12.32 6.73
N ALA A 201 -25.66 -11.27 7.52
CA ALA A 201 -26.46 -10.04 7.55
C ALA A 201 -26.92 -9.61 6.14
N GLN A 202 -28.25 -9.46 6.00
CA GLN A 202 -28.90 -9.11 4.74
C GLN A 202 -28.31 -7.79 4.21
N SER A 203 -27.86 -7.79 2.94
CA SER A 203 -27.53 -6.53 2.28
C SER A 203 -28.79 -5.68 2.24
N ALA A 204 -28.76 -4.47 2.79
CA ALA A 204 -29.87 -3.51 2.79
C ALA A 204 -30.13 -2.89 1.40
N LEU A 205 -29.82 -3.62 0.32
CA LEU A 205 -30.18 -3.23 -1.02
C LEU A 205 -31.54 -3.86 -1.33
N PRO A 206 -32.56 -3.06 -1.67
CA PRO A 206 -33.85 -3.59 -2.05
C PRO A 206 -33.68 -4.54 -3.24
N PHE A 207 -34.34 -5.69 -3.15
CA PHE A 207 -34.40 -6.68 -4.21
C PHE A 207 -34.86 -5.98 -5.50
N ALA A 208 -33.99 -5.90 -6.50
CA ALA A 208 -34.41 -5.47 -7.83
C ALA A 208 -35.27 -6.58 -8.43
N SER A 209 -36.59 -6.36 -8.49
CA SER A 209 -37.50 -7.26 -9.19
C SER A 209 -37.29 -7.12 -10.71
N ILE A 210 -37.47 -8.21 -11.45
CA ILE A 210 -37.40 -8.24 -12.92
C ILE A 210 -38.38 -7.24 -13.56
N GLU A 211 -39.42 -6.84 -12.83
CA GLU A 211 -40.39 -5.83 -13.23
C GLU A 211 -39.77 -4.43 -13.34
N ALA A 212 -38.78 -4.08 -12.49
CA ALA A 212 -38.10 -2.79 -12.54
C ALA A 212 -37.16 -2.62 -13.76
N ALA A 213 -36.86 -3.70 -14.49
CA ALA A 213 -35.95 -3.69 -15.64
C ALA A 213 -36.67 -3.47 -17.00
N ARG A 214 -38.01 -3.41 -17.02
CA ARG A 214 -38.80 -3.32 -18.27
C ARG A 214 -39.35 -1.93 -18.60
N GLU A 215 -39.15 -0.93 -17.74
CA GLU A 215 -39.63 0.45 -17.96
C GLU A 215 -38.50 1.45 -18.29
N GLY A 216 -37.41 0.99 -18.91
CA GLY A 216 -36.31 1.82 -19.41
C GLY A 216 -36.30 1.95 -20.93
#